data_AF-A0A9X3YHS7-F1
#
_entry.id   AF-A0A9X3YHS7-F1
#
_cell.length_a   1.000
_cell.length_b   1.000
_cell.length_c   1.000
_cell.angle_alpha   90.00
_cell.angle_beta   90.00
_cell.angle_gamma   90.00
#
_symmetry.space_group_name_H-M   'P 1'
#
loop_
_entity.id
_entity.type
_entity.pdbx_description
1 polymer ?
#
loop_
_entity_poly.entity_id
_entity_poly.type
_entity_poly.pdbx_seq_one_letter_code
_entity_poly.pdbx_strand_id
1 'polypeptide(L)'
;MRSKVMWSIKNQSTKKLFWAAYNTNDNLCRSCLRDLEGEIESGKSVDVDVPEAKLKLGFWESLPTLGFGGTRFTEPEVVETARSATVTNDKKLVIGPADEFRKKGADAATFLDSHAGRMSDNMIIRTIFMTAAGKIPTVGGAVEFVLGLLWPDDKRSPEALLRESEDRMRRWVQGVIDSYDLRTLADTLAGVRRNLVEYQKAETPKLRERAMDNAVHDFNAVVDRFIKSTYTPGTLTFAIDLATMHLSLLRERAVFTKEIYGDEAGKARFLANLDAQIKEYQNFVGAIAIPGELKWRAEQQQLEELGHSGRTYGYYLKDLVTREVHSFSYTGRSQIKQGPAKVCVDFYQAQARSAYEREMLAQAYDPALLWSRMYPGRENDKPIALDRVVWTGPYAGLSYMVGNEHDMAFGDSERQGPGKLRAVRVRSHDRIDALCFEFDRDGGRWFGNTQGGTEHVVTIPDGVHLQAIETWWNFDLFAIRLHLSNGQQHEFGKHGPGEIRQYASYPDHRVGAVRLSNRMSEMYVAFTPLADYYERLNKA
;
A
#
# COMPACT_ATOMS: atom_id res chain seq x y z
N MET A 1 11.58 -13.32 -7.30
CA MET A 1 10.80 -14.51 -6.89
C MET A 1 9.42 -14.03 -6.44
N ARG A 2 8.34 -14.59 -7.01
CA ARG A 2 6.94 -14.33 -6.59
C ARG A 2 6.76 -14.67 -5.10
N SER A 3 5.74 -14.08 -4.46
CA SER A 3 5.30 -14.46 -3.11
C SER A 3 5.12 -15.97 -3.04
N LYS A 4 6.08 -16.63 -2.41
CA LYS A 4 6.11 -18.08 -2.26
C LYS A 4 5.06 -18.46 -1.23
N VAL A 5 4.10 -19.31 -1.60
CA VAL A 5 3.21 -19.90 -0.61
C VAL A 5 4.05 -20.90 0.16
N MET A 6 4.54 -20.48 1.33
CA MET A 6 5.27 -21.35 2.23
C MET A 6 4.28 -22.29 2.92
N TRP A 7 4.29 -23.57 2.55
CA TRP A 7 3.48 -24.60 3.16
C TRP A 7 4.25 -25.32 4.26
N SER A 8 3.71 -25.27 5.49
CA SER A 8 4.31 -25.91 6.67
C SER A 8 3.79 -27.33 6.86
N ILE A 9 4.71 -28.28 6.88
CA ILE A 9 4.47 -29.70 7.11
C ILE A 9 5.09 -30.06 8.45
N LYS A 10 4.31 -30.62 9.37
CA LYS A 10 4.73 -30.94 10.74
C LYS A 10 4.68 -32.45 10.97
N ASN A 11 5.67 -32.96 11.69
CA ASN A 11 5.70 -34.34 12.14
C ASN A 11 5.53 -34.40 13.66
N GLN A 12 4.33 -34.72 14.12
CA GLN A 12 4.02 -34.99 15.53
C GLN A 12 3.97 -36.49 15.83
N SER A 13 4.42 -37.33 14.91
CA SER A 13 4.65 -38.75 15.20
C SER A 13 5.91 -38.93 16.06
N THR A 14 6.07 -40.09 16.68
CA THR A 14 7.26 -40.51 17.45
C THR A 14 8.39 -40.97 16.55
N LYS A 15 8.19 -41.03 15.23
CA LYS A 15 9.17 -41.51 14.26
C LYS A 15 9.69 -40.35 13.42
N LYS A 16 10.94 -40.48 12.99
CA LYS A 16 11.42 -39.73 11.83
C LYS A 16 10.68 -40.23 10.59
N LEU A 17 10.21 -39.32 9.75
CA LEU A 17 9.45 -39.66 8.55
C LEU A 17 10.06 -39.00 7.33
N PHE A 18 9.82 -39.61 6.18
CA PHE A 18 10.00 -39.02 4.87
C PHE A 18 8.65 -38.47 4.42
N TRP A 19 8.64 -37.27 3.85
CA TRP A 19 7.44 -36.67 3.28
C TRP A 19 7.68 -36.40 1.78
N ALA A 20 6.62 -36.42 1.00
CA ALA A 20 6.65 -36.03 -0.40
C ALA A 20 5.29 -35.49 -0.84
N ALA A 21 5.31 -34.50 -1.72
CA ALA A 21 4.12 -33.87 -2.29
C ALA A 21 3.98 -34.15 -3.80
N TYR A 22 2.75 -34.36 -4.24
CA TYR A 22 2.39 -34.73 -5.61
C TYR A 22 1.26 -33.84 -6.12
N ASN A 23 1.15 -33.75 -7.45
CA ASN A 23 -0.03 -33.17 -8.07
C ASN A 23 -1.29 -33.97 -7.71
N THR A 24 -2.45 -33.31 -7.64
CA THR A 24 -3.74 -33.93 -7.32
C THR A 24 -4.29 -34.87 -8.39
N ASN A 25 -3.71 -34.87 -9.60
CA ASN A 25 -4.12 -35.77 -10.68
C ASN A 25 -3.49 -37.16 -10.50
N ASP A 26 -4.30 -38.15 -10.12
CA ASP A 26 -3.84 -39.52 -9.84
C ASP A 26 -3.20 -40.23 -11.04
N ASN A 27 -3.43 -39.74 -12.27
CA ASN A 27 -2.81 -40.27 -13.49
C ASN A 27 -1.28 -40.03 -13.56
N LEU A 28 -0.74 -39.18 -12.69
CA LEU A 28 0.68 -38.81 -12.59
C LEU A 28 1.31 -39.19 -11.24
N CYS A 29 0.70 -40.11 -10.46
CA CYS A 29 1.12 -40.57 -9.12
C CYS A 29 2.57 -41.08 -8.96
N ARG A 30 3.47 -40.86 -9.91
CA ARG A 30 4.81 -41.46 -9.97
C ARG A 30 5.97 -40.47 -10.05
N SER A 31 5.70 -39.18 -10.17
CA SER A 31 6.74 -38.15 -10.10
C SER A 31 6.43 -37.22 -8.93
N CYS A 32 7.19 -37.35 -7.84
CA CYS A 32 7.29 -36.29 -6.83
C CYS A 32 7.56 -34.97 -7.58
N LEU A 33 6.88 -33.89 -7.20
CA LEU A 33 7.25 -32.57 -7.72
C LEU A 33 8.69 -32.30 -7.29
N ARG A 34 9.55 -31.97 -8.26
CA ARG A 34 10.99 -31.78 -8.02
C ARG A 34 11.16 -30.79 -6.85
N ASP A 35 11.96 -31.18 -5.85
CA ASP A 35 12.24 -30.42 -4.63
C ASP A 35 11.11 -30.35 -3.57
N LEU A 36 10.00 -31.09 -3.75
CA LEU A 36 8.93 -31.25 -2.76
C LEU A 36 8.93 -32.62 -2.07
N GLU A 37 10.09 -32.99 -1.53
CA GLU A 37 10.28 -34.17 -0.69
C GLU A 37 11.41 -33.95 0.32
N GLY A 38 11.40 -34.71 1.41
CA GLY A 38 12.48 -34.63 2.39
C GLY A 38 12.23 -35.45 3.65
N GLU A 39 13.13 -35.31 4.60
CA GLU A 39 13.04 -35.93 5.92
C GLU A 39 12.56 -34.92 6.97
N ILE A 40 11.79 -35.39 7.94
CA ILE A 40 11.30 -34.59 9.06
C ILE A 40 11.39 -35.39 10.36
N GLU A 41 12.17 -34.89 11.31
CA GLU A 41 12.32 -35.50 12.63
C GLU A 41 11.03 -35.36 13.46
N SER A 42 10.86 -36.23 14.45
CA SER A 42 9.75 -36.16 15.41
C SER A 42 9.74 -34.80 16.12
N GLY A 43 8.56 -34.17 16.21
CA GLY A 43 8.35 -32.87 16.82
C GLY A 43 8.87 -31.67 16.00
N LYS A 44 9.33 -31.90 14.75
CA LYS A 44 9.81 -30.83 13.87
C LYS A 44 8.79 -30.45 12.80
N SER A 45 9.08 -29.35 12.13
CA SER A 45 8.36 -28.86 10.95
C SER A 45 9.34 -28.54 9.84
N VAL A 46 8.85 -28.62 8.61
CA VAL A 46 9.53 -28.14 7.41
C VAL A 46 8.58 -27.20 6.69
N ASP A 47 9.11 -26.09 6.19
CA ASP A 47 8.35 -25.15 5.39
C ASP A 47 8.86 -25.24 3.95
N VAL A 48 7.95 -25.42 3.01
CA VAL A 48 8.28 -25.71 1.61
C VAL A 48 7.54 -24.76 0.69
N ASP A 49 8.20 -24.32 -0.36
CA ASP A 49 7.63 -23.43 -1.37
C ASP A 49 6.82 -24.25 -2.36
N VAL A 50 5.51 -24.00 -2.43
CA VAL A 50 4.61 -24.77 -3.29
C VAL A 50 3.88 -23.87 -4.29
N PRO A 51 3.91 -24.23 -5.59
CA PRO A 51 3.26 -23.43 -6.62
C PRO A 51 1.75 -23.71 -6.73
N GLU A 52 1.26 -24.86 -6.26
CA GLU A 52 -0.15 -25.23 -6.34
C GLU A 52 -0.93 -24.94 -5.05
N ALA A 53 -2.20 -24.54 -5.19
CA ALA A 53 -3.13 -24.33 -4.07
C ALA A 53 -3.57 -25.65 -3.39
N LYS A 54 -3.43 -26.78 -4.10
CA LYS A 54 -3.76 -28.12 -3.61
C LYS A 54 -2.69 -29.10 -4.09
N LEU A 55 -2.24 -29.94 -3.17
CA LEU A 55 -1.29 -31.01 -3.43
C LEU A 55 -1.74 -32.28 -2.72
N LYS A 56 -1.24 -33.44 -3.13
CA LYS A 56 -1.37 -34.69 -2.39
C LYS A 56 -0.13 -34.85 -1.51
N LEU A 57 -0.29 -35.03 -0.20
CA LEU A 57 0.82 -35.20 0.76
C LEU A 57 0.84 -36.61 1.31
N GLY A 58 1.97 -37.31 1.22
CA GLY A 58 2.18 -38.59 1.90
C GLY A 58 3.36 -38.56 2.86
N PHE A 59 3.41 -39.55 3.76
CA PHE A 59 4.57 -39.81 4.61
C PHE A 59 4.96 -41.30 4.61
N TRP A 60 6.25 -41.57 4.74
CA TRP A 60 6.85 -42.90 4.77
C TRP A 60 7.82 -43.06 5.94
N GLU A 61 7.93 -44.27 6.47
CA GLU A 61 8.93 -44.63 7.48
C GLU A 61 10.33 -44.83 6.86
N SER A 62 10.41 -45.08 5.56
CA SER A 62 11.65 -45.23 4.79
C SER A 62 11.52 -44.55 3.42
N LEU A 63 12.64 -44.02 2.92
CA LEU A 63 12.69 -43.32 1.63
C LEU A 63 12.14 -44.23 0.51
N PRO A 64 11.12 -43.79 -0.25
CA PRO A 64 10.68 -44.53 -1.43
C PRO A 64 11.73 -44.34 -2.54
N THR A 65 12.70 -45.26 -2.65
CA THR A 65 13.63 -45.26 -3.79
C THR A 65 12.87 -45.40 -5.10
N LEU A 66 12.87 -44.35 -5.94
CA LEU A 66 12.40 -44.39 -7.33
C LEU A 66 10.97 -44.93 -7.51
N GLY A 67 10.06 -44.61 -6.58
CA GLY A 67 8.64 -44.98 -6.68
C GLY A 67 8.32 -46.44 -6.31
N PHE A 68 9.29 -47.23 -5.82
CA PHE A 68 9.07 -48.59 -5.36
C PHE A 68 9.84 -48.84 -4.04
N GLY A 69 9.12 -49.11 -2.94
CA GLY A 69 9.71 -49.78 -1.77
C GLY A 69 9.77 -49.05 -0.42
N GLY A 70 9.09 -47.91 -0.22
CA GLY A 70 8.97 -47.29 1.11
C GLY A 70 7.80 -47.85 1.92
N THR A 71 7.98 -48.12 3.21
CA THR A 71 6.86 -48.46 4.11
C THR A 71 6.05 -47.20 4.38
N ARG A 72 4.81 -47.14 3.87
CA ARG A 72 3.93 -45.98 4.07
C ARG A 72 3.58 -45.82 5.54
N PHE A 73 3.70 -44.59 6.01
CA PHE A 73 3.23 -44.19 7.34
C PHE A 73 1.77 -43.76 7.28
N THR A 74 1.39 -42.98 6.27
CA THR A 74 0.00 -42.58 6.00
C THR A 74 -0.28 -42.64 4.49
N GLU A 75 -1.55 -42.80 4.12
CA GLU A 75 -1.95 -42.73 2.71
C GLU A 75 -1.89 -41.27 2.23
N PRO A 76 -1.44 -41.00 0.98
CA PRO A 76 -1.37 -39.64 0.52
C PRO A 76 -2.75 -38.99 0.40
N GLU A 77 -2.94 -37.83 1.04
CA GLU A 77 -4.21 -37.10 1.07
C GLU A 77 -4.10 -35.76 0.33
N VAL A 78 -5.18 -35.35 -0.34
CA VAL A 78 -5.23 -34.02 -0.96
C VAL A 78 -5.40 -32.96 0.12
N VAL A 79 -4.46 -32.03 0.17
CA VAL A 79 -4.38 -30.97 1.16
C VAL A 79 -4.34 -29.61 0.47
N GLU A 80 -5.02 -28.64 1.09
CA GLU A 80 -4.89 -27.24 0.72
C GLU A 80 -3.56 -26.73 1.27
N THR A 81 -2.64 -26.35 0.37
CA THR A 81 -1.31 -25.86 0.74
C THR A 81 -1.36 -24.54 1.52
N ALA A 82 -2.52 -23.88 1.50
CA ALA A 82 -2.85 -22.75 2.36
C ALA A 82 -3.00 -23.09 3.86
N ARG A 83 -2.94 -24.37 4.23
CA ARG A 83 -3.14 -24.84 5.60
C ARG A 83 -1.93 -25.68 6.02
N SER A 84 -1.47 -25.54 7.27
CA SER A 84 -0.41 -26.44 7.75
C SER A 84 -0.91 -27.88 7.78
N ALA A 85 -0.10 -28.83 7.36
CA ALA A 85 -0.42 -30.24 7.44
C ALA A 85 0.42 -30.91 8.53
N THR A 86 -0.22 -31.59 9.48
CA THR A 86 0.47 -32.24 10.60
C THR A 86 0.20 -33.74 10.58
N VAL A 87 1.23 -34.56 10.47
CA VAL A 87 1.08 -36.00 10.63
C VAL A 87 1.22 -36.38 12.11
N THR A 88 0.28 -37.17 12.61
CA THR A 88 0.17 -37.56 14.02
C THR A 88 0.57 -39.02 14.25
N ASN A 89 0.73 -39.42 15.52
CA ASN A 89 1.08 -40.79 15.91
C ASN A 89 0.09 -41.85 15.45
N ASP A 90 -1.19 -41.50 15.34
CA ASP A 90 -2.26 -42.36 14.84
C ASP A 90 -2.31 -42.43 13.31
N LYS A 91 -1.23 -42.04 12.62
CA LYS A 91 -1.05 -42.12 11.17
C LYS A 91 -2.06 -41.30 10.37
N LYS A 92 -2.63 -40.26 10.98
CA LYS A 92 -3.56 -39.33 10.33
C LYS A 92 -2.86 -38.06 9.93
N LEU A 93 -3.37 -37.46 8.86
CA LEU A 93 -3.01 -36.12 8.45
C LEU A 93 -4.04 -35.13 9.02
N VAL A 94 -3.61 -34.28 9.94
CA VAL A 94 -4.44 -33.23 10.54
C VAL A 94 -4.13 -31.92 9.84
N ILE A 95 -5.14 -31.34 9.20
CA ILE A 95 -5.03 -30.06 8.53
C ILE A 95 -5.35 -28.94 9.53
N GLY A 96 -4.34 -28.14 9.86
CA GLY A 96 -4.45 -27.00 10.76
C GLY A 96 -5.41 -25.93 10.23
N PRO A 97 -5.69 -24.88 11.01
CA PRO A 97 -6.41 -23.73 10.50
C PRO A 97 -5.70 -23.19 9.26
N ALA A 98 -6.47 -22.59 8.34
CA ALA A 98 -5.85 -21.85 7.25
C ALA A 98 -4.93 -20.81 7.85
N ASP A 99 -3.65 -20.88 7.47
CA ASP A 99 -2.70 -19.85 7.86
C ASP A 99 -3.19 -18.57 7.19
N GLU A 100 -3.41 -17.53 7.98
CA GLU A 100 -4.04 -16.30 7.51
C GLU A 100 -3.24 -15.69 6.36
N PHE A 101 -1.92 -15.90 6.33
CA PHE A 101 -1.02 -15.48 5.26
C PHE A 101 -1.18 -16.23 3.93
N ARG A 102 -1.86 -17.38 3.92
CA ARG A 102 -1.80 -18.31 2.78
C ARG A 102 -3.05 -18.33 1.89
N LYS A 103 -3.96 -17.36 2.03
CA LYS A 103 -5.11 -17.16 1.11
C LYS A 103 -4.80 -16.26 -0.10
N LYS A 104 -3.59 -16.27 -0.68
CA LYS A 104 -3.33 -15.54 -1.93
C LYS A 104 -3.66 -16.40 -3.14
N GLY A 105 -4.63 -15.97 -3.95
CA GLY A 105 -4.68 -16.31 -5.37
C GLY A 105 -3.51 -15.61 -6.10
N ALA A 106 -3.10 -16.14 -7.25
CA ALA A 106 -1.95 -15.65 -8.03
C ALA A 106 -2.05 -14.17 -8.49
N ASP A 107 -3.22 -13.54 -8.29
CA ASP A 107 -3.55 -12.18 -8.77
C ASP A 107 -3.44 -11.09 -7.67
N ALA A 108 -3.00 -11.44 -6.46
CA ALA A 108 -2.92 -10.49 -5.35
C ALA A 108 -1.66 -9.60 -5.43
N ALA A 109 -1.86 -8.29 -5.47
CA ALA A 109 -0.83 -7.25 -5.54
C ALA A 109 0.38 -7.57 -4.63
N THR A 110 1.58 -7.54 -5.23
CA THR A 110 2.85 -7.59 -4.51
C THR A 110 3.26 -6.18 -4.06
N PHE A 111 4.20 -6.02 -3.11
CA PHE A 111 4.81 -4.70 -2.82
C PHE A 111 5.25 -3.97 -4.10
N LEU A 112 5.74 -4.74 -5.08
CA LEU A 112 6.20 -4.26 -6.39
C LEU A 112 5.09 -4.00 -7.39
N ASP A 113 3.99 -4.77 -7.35
CA ASP A 113 2.80 -4.58 -8.18
C ASP A 113 1.81 -3.59 -7.57
N SER A 114 2.27 -2.71 -6.67
CA SER A 114 1.53 -1.49 -6.33
C SER A 114 1.46 -0.58 -7.56
N HIS A 115 0.71 -1.03 -8.57
CA HIS A 115 0.01 -0.19 -9.50
C HIS A 115 -0.58 0.90 -8.63
N ALA A 116 -0.04 2.12 -8.74
CA ALA A 116 -0.57 3.32 -8.12
C ALA A 116 -2.08 3.17 -8.14
N GLY A 117 -2.69 3.02 -6.96
CA GLY A 117 -4.06 2.51 -6.84
C GLY A 117 -4.93 3.19 -7.87
N ARG A 118 -5.66 2.41 -8.68
CA ARG A 118 -6.57 2.95 -9.71
C ARG A 118 -7.25 4.19 -9.13
N MET A 119 -7.02 5.34 -9.77
CA MET A 119 -7.41 6.69 -9.32
C MET A 119 -8.92 6.86 -9.03
N SER A 120 -9.73 5.81 -9.17
CA SER A 120 -11.19 5.83 -9.11
C SER A 120 -11.74 6.32 -7.77
N ASP A 121 -11.07 6.04 -6.65
CA ASP A 121 -11.67 6.29 -5.34
C ASP A 121 -11.37 7.73 -4.88
N ASN A 122 -10.17 8.24 -5.17
CA ASN A 122 -9.83 9.67 -5.04
C ASN A 122 -10.67 10.54 -5.99
N MET A 123 -11.05 10.01 -7.16
CA MET A 123 -11.97 10.71 -8.05
C MET A 123 -13.30 11.02 -7.38
N ILE A 124 -13.90 10.12 -6.58
CA ILE A 124 -15.20 10.41 -5.94
C ILE A 124 -15.11 11.64 -5.04
N ILE A 125 -14.12 11.65 -4.14
CA ILE A 125 -13.94 12.76 -3.20
C ILE A 125 -13.53 14.04 -3.96
N ARG A 126 -12.65 13.95 -4.97
CA ARG A 126 -12.32 15.08 -5.85
C ARG A 126 -13.56 15.61 -6.58
N THR A 127 -14.40 14.74 -7.12
CA THR A 127 -15.65 15.09 -7.80
C THR A 127 -16.61 15.77 -6.82
N ILE A 128 -16.69 15.31 -5.57
CA ILE A 128 -17.42 15.98 -4.50
C ILE A 128 -16.91 17.41 -4.33
N PHE A 129 -15.60 17.63 -4.20
CA PHE A 129 -15.10 19.01 -4.06
C PHE A 129 -15.32 19.86 -5.29
N MET A 130 -15.05 19.32 -6.48
CA MET A 130 -15.21 20.05 -7.73
C MET A 130 -16.66 20.47 -7.97
N THR A 131 -17.60 19.60 -7.62
CA THR A 131 -19.04 19.85 -7.81
C THR A 131 -19.66 20.61 -6.65
N ALA A 132 -19.34 20.26 -5.39
CA ALA A 132 -19.94 20.87 -4.20
C ALA A 132 -19.36 22.24 -3.86
N ALA A 133 -18.08 22.50 -4.17
CA ALA A 133 -17.56 23.87 -4.16
C ALA A 133 -18.18 24.68 -5.30
N GLY A 134 -18.50 24.03 -6.42
CA GLY A 134 -19.14 24.63 -7.60
C GLY A 134 -20.62 24.95 -7.41
N LYS A 135 -20.93 26.12 -6.81
CA LYS A 135 -22.25 26.80 -6.83
C LYS A 135 -23.47 25.87 -6.84
N ILE A 136 -23.59 24.96 -5.89
CA ILE A 136 -24.85 24.26 -5.67
C ILE A 136 -25.90 25.33 -5.32
N PRO A 137 -26.95 25.51 -6.15
CA PRO A 137 -27.83 26.68 -6.03
C PRO A 137 -28.98 26.48 -5.03
N THR A 138 -29.13 25.28 -4.48
CA THR A 138 -30.29 24.87 -3.68
C THR A 138 -29.89 24.24 -2.36
N VAL A 139 -30.65 24.55 -1.31
CA VAL A 139 -30.58 23.87 -0.01
C VAL A 139 -30.89 22.39 -0.20
N GLY A 140 -30.12 21.52 0.44
CA GLY A 140 -30.16 20.07 0.33
C GLY A 140 -29.30 19.50 -0.80
N GLY A 141 -28.91 20.31 -1.80
CA GLY A 141 -28.26 19.80 -3.01
C GLY A 141 -26.83 19.29 -2.79
N ALA A 142 -26.07 19.89 -1.87
CA ALA A 142 -24.70 19.46 -1.58
C ALA A 142 -24.73 18.16 -0.79
N VAL A 143 -25.59 18.10 0.22
CA VAL A 143 -25.83 16.90 1.01
C VAL A 143 -26.36 15.77 0.12
N GLU A 144 -27.37 16.00 -0.72
CA GLU A 144 -27.92 15.00 -1.64
C GLU A 144 -26.87 14.47 -2.61
N PHE A 145 -26.04 15.34 -3.21
CA PHE A 145 -24.98 14.91 -4.11
C PHE A 145 -23.94 14.03 -3.41
N VAL A 146 -23.50 14.44 -2.22
CA VAL A 146 -22.53 13.67 -1.42
C VAL A 146 -23.13 12.36 -0.95
N LEU A 147 -24.39 12.35 -0.51
CA LEU A 147 -25.13 11.14 -0.18
C LEU A 147 -25.24 10.22 -1.40
N GLY A 148 -25.62 10.72 -2.56
CA GLY A 148 -25.74 9.92 -3.78
C GLY A 148 -24.41 9.29 -4.23
N LEU A 149 -23.28 9.95 -3.96
CA LEU A 149 -21.95 9.43 -4.29
C LEU A 149 -21.38 8.47 -3.24
N LEU A 150 -21.48 8.82 -1.95
CA LEU A 150 -20.88 8.04 -0.87
C LEU A 150 -21.83 6.97 -0.32
N TRP A 151 -23.14 7.21 -0.35
CA TRP A 151 -24.23 6.39 0.21
C TRP A 151 -25.45 6.29 -0.74
N PRO A 152 -25.29 5.72 -1.95
CA PRO A 152 -26.34 5.69 -2.95
C PRO A 152 -27.60 4.95 -2.48
N ASP A 153 -28.76 5.38 -2.98
CA ASP A 153 -30.09 4.85 -2.62
C ASP A 153 -30.37 3.42 -3.11
N ASP A 154 -29.49 2.86 -3.95
CA ASP A 154 -29.59 1.50 -4.48
C ASP A 154 -29.21 0.43 -3.45
N LYS A 155 -30.03 0.32 -2.39
CA LYS A 155 -30.15 -0.84 -1.49
C LYS A 155 -28.87 -1.29 -0.73
N ARG A 156 -27.82 -0.48 -0.65
CA ARG A 156 -26.69 -0.79 0.25
C ARG A 156 -27.06 -0.39 1.68
N SER A 157 -27.05 -1.36 2.59
CA SER A 157 -27.21 -1.06 4.02
C SER A 157 -25.96 -0.30 4.54
N PRO A 158 -26.04 0.45 5.65
CA PRO A 158 -24.85 1.07 6.26
C PRO A 158 -23.71 0.08 6.46
N GLU A 159 -24.04 -1.18 6.77
CA GLU A 159 -23.08 -2.28 6.87
C GLU A 159 -22.44 -2.64 5.53
N ALA A 160 -23.16 -2.55 4.41
CA ALA A 160 -22.60 -2.79 3.09
C ALA A 160 -21.63 -1.66 2.67
N LEU A 161 -21.91 -0.42 3.06
CA LEU A 161 -21.06 0.74 2.81
C LEU A 161 -19.83 0.73 3.71
N LEU A 162 -20.02 0.35 4.97
CA LEU A 162 -18.92 0.03 5.88
C LEU A 162 -18.08 -1.10 5.31
N ARG A 163 -18.70 -2.20 4.84
CA ARG A 163 -17.97 -3.30 4.20
C ARG A 163 -17.27 -2.89 2.93
N GLU A 164 -17.81 -1.96 2.15
CA GLU A 164 -17.13 -1.47 0.95
C GLU A 164 -15.94 -0.58 1.31
N SER A 165 -16.09 0.31 2.31
CA SER A 165 -14.96 1.07 2.86
C SER A 165 -13.94 0.15 3.53
N GLU A 166 -14.42 -0.89 4.21
CA GLU A 166 -13.63 -1.97 4.77
C GLU A 166 -13.00 -2.82 3.68
N ASP A 167 -13.61 -3.02 2.52
CA ASP A 167 -13.07 -3.77 1.38
C ASP A 167 -12.04 -2.93 0.62
N ARG A 168 -12.27 -1.60 0.53
CA ARG A 168 -11.25 -0.60 0.13
C ARG A 168 -10.05 -0.70 1.06
N MET A 169 -10.29 -0.78 2.37
CA MET A 169 -9.26 -0.96 3.37
C MET A 169 -8.67 -2.36 3.39
N ARG A 170 -9.42 -3.44 3.15
CA ARG A 170 -8.98 -4.85 3.14
C ARG A 170 -8.12 -5.14 1.93
N ARG A 171 -8.27 -4.38 0.83
CA ARG A 171 -7.25 -4.35 -0.23
C ARG A 171 -5.89 -3.88 0.29
N TRP A 172 -5.84 -3.18 1.42
CA TRP A 172 -4.63 -2.61 2.03
C TRP A 172 -4.29 -3.13 3.43
N VAL A 173 -5.22 -3.76 4.15
CA VAL A 173 -5.18 -4.16 5.56
C VAL A 173 -5.94 -5.48 5.73
N GLN A 174 -5.42 -6.57 5.17
CA GLN A 174 -6.13 -7.85 5.13
C GLN A 174 -6.28 -8.50 6.52
N GLY A 175 -7.38 -8.19 7.22
CA GLY A 175 -7.88 -9.00 8.35
C GLY A 175 -7.51 -8.51 9.75
N VAL A 176 -7.15 -7.24 9.93
CA VAL A 176 -6.80 -6.68 11.26
C VAL A 176 -7.88 -5.75 11.84
N ILE A 177 -8.90 -5.38 11.05
CA ILE A 177 -10.06 -4.67 11.60
C ILE A 177 -10.93 -5.72 12.30
N ASP A 178 -10.70 -5.88 13.60
CA ASP A 178 -11.50 -6.77 14.43
C ASP A 178 -12.99 -6.42 14.31
N SER A 179 -13.81 -7.47 14.22
CA SER A 179 -15.27 -7.41 14.21
C SER A 179 -15.92 -6.67 15.40
N TYR A 180 -15.12 -6.23 16.37
CA TYR A 180 -15.56 -5.76 17.68
C TYR A 180 -16.16 -4.35 17.69
N ASP A 181 -16.03 -3.56 16.62
CA ASP A 181 -16.66 -2.21 16.56
C ASP A 181 -17.55 -1.97 15.32
N LEU A 182 -17.54 -2.87 14.33
CA LEU A 182 -18.29 -2.66 13.09
C LEU A 182 -19.80 -2.52 13.28
N ARG A 183 -20.39 -3.23 14.26
CA ARG A 183 -21.84 -3.12 14.55
C ARG A 183 -22.19 -1.81 15.22
N THR A 184 -21.42 -1.41 16.24
CA THR A 184 -21.65 -0.14 16.93
C THR A 184 -21.44 1.04 15.99
N LEU A 185 -20.44 0.95 15.10
CA LEU A 185 -20.24 1.92 14.03
C LEU A 185 -21.42 1.90 13.04
N ALA A 186 -21.89 0.73 12.61
CA ALA A 186 -23.03 0.62 11.70
C ALA A 186 -24.30 1.26 12.27
N ASP A 187 -24.63 0.98 13.53
CA ASP A 187 -25.80 1.55 14.22
C ASP A 187 -25.70 3.08 14.31
N THR A 188 -24.51 3.57 14.66
CA THR A 188 -24.22 5.00 14.77
C THR A 188 -24.39 5.70 13.41
N LEU A 189 -23.89 5.09 12.34
CA LEU A 189 -24.00 5.61 10.98
C LEU A 189 -25.41 5.52 10.41
N ALA A 190 -26.17 4.49 10.80
CA ALA A 190 -27.58 4.40 10.47
C ALA A 190 -28.36 5.59 11.06
N GLY A 191 -27.97 6.07 12.24
CA GLY A 191 -28.47 7.31 12.84
C GLY A 191 -28.13 8.54 12.01
N VAL A 192 -26.83 8.75 11.71
CA VAL A 192 -26.35 9.87 10.87
C VAL A 192 -27.06 9.90 9.52
N ARG A 193 -27.13 8.76 8.83
CA ARG A 193 -27.80 8.63 7.53
C ARG A 193 -29.27 8.98 7.63
N ARG A 194 -29.98 8.48 8.65
CA ARG A 194 -31.40 8.79 8.86
C ARG A 194 -31.62 10.29 9.02
N ASN A 195 -30.81 10.94 9.84
CA ASN A 195 -30.94 12.37 10.08
C ASN A 195 -30.61 13.21 8.84
N LEU A 196 -29.64 12.78 8.02
CA LEU A 196 -29.37 13.40 6.71
C LEU A 196 -30.54 13.24 5.72
N VAL A 197 -31.16 12.06 5.68
CA VAL A 197 -32.36 11.81 4.84
C VAL A 197 -33.56 12.62 5.35
N GLU A 198 -33.74 12.74 6.66
CA GLU A 198 -34.77 13.59 7.26
C GLU A 198 -34.54 15.06 6.91
N TYR A 199 -33.29 15.53 6.95
CA TYR A 199 -32.92 16.87 6.51
C TYR A 199 -33.25 17.11 5.04
N GLN A 200 -32.90 16.18 4.16
CA GLN A 200 -33.21 16.27 2.72
C GLN A 200 -34.72 16.34 2.46
N LYS A 201 -35.52 15.60 3.25
CA LYS A 201 -36.98 15.55 3.13
C LYS A 201 -37.70 16.69 3.85
N ALA A 202 -36.99 17.57 4.55
CA ALA A 202 -37.60 18.64 5.31
C ALA A 202 -38.14 19.76 4.41
N GLU A 203 -39.47 19.82 4.27
CA GLU A 203 -40.15 20.76 3.36
C GLU A 203 -40.32 22.18 3.96
N THR A 204 -40.46 22.29 5.28
CA THR A 204 -40.70 23.58 5.96
C THR A 204 -39.43 24.12 6.63
N PRO A 205 -39.23 25.46 6.72
CA PRO A 205 -38.06 26.04 7.36
C PRO A 205 -37.82 25.52 8.79
N LYS A 206 -38.88 25.44 9.61
CA LYS A 206 -38.79 24.93 10.99
C LYS A 206 -38.38 23.47 11.08
N LEU A 207 -38.85 22.62 10.16
CA LEU A 207 -38.41 21.23 10.10
C LEU A 207 -36.97 21.13 9.60
N ARG A 208 -36.58 21.99 8.66
CA ARG A 208 -35.24 22.02 8.08
C ARG A 208 -34.18 22.46 9.09
N GLU A 209 -34.45 23.52 9.84
CA GLU A 209 -33.64 23.95 10.99
C GLU A 209 -33.39 22.79 11.96
N ARG A 210 -34.48 22.16 12.43
CA ARG A 210 -34.38 21.05 13.40
C ARG A 210 -33.60 19.87 12.84
N ALA A 211 -33.85 19.48 11.59
CA ALA A 211 -33.19 18.35 10.97
C ALA A 211 -31.70 18.63 10.68
N MET A 212 -31.36 19.86 10.27
CA MET A 212 -29.96 20.32 10.12
C MET A 212 -29.21 20.25 11.45
N ASP A 213 -29.78 20.82 12.51
CA ASP A 213 -29.14 20.84 13.83
C ASP A 213 -28.98 19.42 14.40
N ASN A 214 -29.96 18.55 14.22
CA ASN A 214 -29.87 17.14 14.59
C ASN A 214 -28.76 16.42 13.80
N ALA A 215 -28.69 16.61 12.48
CA ALA A 215 -27.66 15.98 11.66
C ALA A 215 -26.25 16.45 12.05
N VAL A 216 -26.06 17.75 12.29
CA VAL A 216 -24.78 18.30 12.77
C VAL A 216 -24.45 17.77 14.18
N HIS A 217 -25.43 17.69 15.07
CA HIS A 217 -25.22 17.13 16.41
C HIS A 217 -24.72 15.69 16.35
N ASP A 218 -25.35 14.85 15.54
CA ASP A 218 -24.95 13.46 15.34
C ASP A 218 -23.54 13.38 14.78
N PHE A 219 -23.23 14.13 13.71
CA PHE A 219 -21.87 14.15 13.18
C PHE A 219 -20.83 14.50 14.23
N ASN A 220 -21.07 15.52 15.07
CA ASN A 220 -20.15 15.87 16.16
C ASN A 220 -19.97 14.73 17.16
N ALA A 221 -21.05 14.02 17.51
CA ALA A 221 -20.99 12.87 18.41
C ALA A 221 -20.23 11.68 17.81
N VAL A 222 -20.34 11.47 16.49
CA VAL A 222 -19.65 10.41 15.75
C VAL A 222 -18.17 10.72 15.57
N VAL A 223 -17.86 11.94 15.17
CA VAL A 223 -16.52 12.40 14.80
C VAL A 223 -15.52 12.23 15.93
N ASP A 224 -15.94 12.51 17.16
CA ASP A 224 -15.14 12.30 18.36
C ASP A 224 -14.60 10.87 18.48
N ARG A 225 -15.33 9.86 17.99
CA ARG A 225 -14.88 8.46 18.00
C ARG A 225 -13.83 8.17 16.95
N PHE A 226 -13.85 8.89 15.83
CA PHE A 226 -12.97 8.65 14.68
C PHE A 226 -11.70 9.48 14.68
N ILE A 227 -11.71 10.68 15.26
CA ILE A 227 -10.58 11.61 15.14
C ILE A 227 -9.82 11.87 16.45
N LYS A 228 -10.35 11.43 17.61
CA LYS A 228 -9.71 11.63 18.92
C LYS A 228 -8.91 10.40 19.36
N SER A 229 -8.50 10.35 20.63
CA SER A 229 -7.50 9.43 21.21
C SER A 229 -7.81 7.93 21.12
N THR A 230 -8.97 7.56 20.59
CA THR A 230 -9.38 6.18 20.29
C THR A 230 -9.26 5.83 18.81
N TYR A 231 -8.54 6.63 18.01
CA TYR A 231 -8.32 6.35 16.60
C TYR A 231 -7.78 4.94 16.38
N THR A 232 -8.48 4.17 15.56
CA THR A 232 -8.11 2.81 15.20
C THR A 232 -7.41 2.83 13.84
N PRO A 233 -6.10 2.52 13.77
CA PRO A 233 -5.43 2.31 12.50
C PRO A 233 -6.17 1.30 11.63
N GLY A 234 -6.16 1.50 10.32
CA GLY A 234 -7.01 0.78 9.39
C GLY A 234 -8.40 1.43 9.17
N THR A 235 -8.68 2.60 9.73
CA THR A 235 -9.99 3.29 9.54
C THR A 235 -9.90 4.66 8.86
N LEU A 236 -8.72 5.07 8.39
CA LEU A 236 -8.50 6.42 7.84
C LEU A 236 -9.46 6.79 6.70
N THR A 237 -9.63 5.95 5.69
CA THR A 237 -10.52 6.26 4.54
C THR A 237 -11.94 6.50 5.00
N PHE A 238 -12.40 5.74 5.98
CA PHE A 238 -13.72 5.90 6.55
C PHE A 238 -13.87 7.23 7.29
N ALA A 239 -12.84 7.64 8.05
CA ALA A 239 -12.79 8.96 8.67
C ALA A 239 -12.80 10.10 7.63
N ILE A 240 -12.14 9.93 6.48
CA ILE A 240 -12.18 10.89 5.36
C ILE A 240 -13.59 11.03 4.78
N ASP A 241 -14.28 9.91 4.55
CA ASP A 241 -15.66 9.91 4.03
C ASP A 241 -16.58 10.69 4.99
N LEU A 242 -16.51 10.38 6.30
CA LEU A 242 -17.30 11.08 7.32
C LEU A 242 -16.99 12.56 7.44
N ALA A 243 -15.70 12.92 7.46
CA ALA A 243 -15.28 14.31 7.52
C ALA A 243 -15.81 15.08 6.31
N THR A 244 -15.75 14.49 5.11
CA THR A 244 -16.26 15.11 3.88
C THR A 244 -17.76 15.35 3.94
N MET A 245 -18.54 14.40 4.45
CA MET A 245 -19.99 14.58 4.64
C MET A 245 -20.30 15.66 5.67
N HIS A 246 -19.61 15.64 6.82
CA HIS A 246 -19.82 16.64 7.86
C HIS A 246 -19.50 18.04 7.36
N LEU A 247 -18.35 18.22 6.70
CA LEU A 247 -17.96 19.53 6.16
C LEU A 247 -18.91 20.02 5.06
N SER A 248 -19.45 19.11 4.25
CA SER A 248 -20.48 19.46 3.25
C SER A 248 -21.74 20.00 3.92
N LEU A 249 -22.20 19.33 4.98
CA LEU A 249 -23.35 19.76 5.79
C LEU A 249 -23.09 21.12 6.47
N LEU A 250 -21.91 21.30 7.06
CA LEU A 250 -21.51 22.55 7.70
C LEU A 250 -21.41 23.72 6.71
N ARG A 251 -20.89 23.45 5.51
CA ARG A 251 -20.85 24.43 4.42
C ARG A 251 -22.26 24.84 4.03
N GLU A 252 -23.14 23.88 3.82
CA GLU A 252 -24.52 24.14 3.45
C GLU A 252 -25.24 25.00 4.50
N ARG A 253 -25.05 24.66 5.79
CA ARG A 253 -25.54 25.44 6.93
C ARG A 253 -25.07 26.90 6.90
N ALA A 254 -23.80 27.14 6.53
CA ALA A 254 -23.22 28.48 6.49
C ALA A 254 -23.61 29.28 5.24
N VAL A 255 -23.80 28.62 4.10
CA VAL A 255 -24.18 29.29 2.84
C VAL A 255 -25.66 29.61 2.80
N PHE A 256 -26.51 28.69 3.24
CA PHE A 256 -27.97 28.80 3.19
C PHE A 256 -28.59 29.10 4.56
N THR A 257 -27.87 29.85 5.39
CA THR A 257 -28.32 30.17 6.76
C THR A 257 -29.72 30.80 6.75
N LYS A 258 -29.98 31.74 5.84
CA LYS A 258 -31.29 32.39 5.73
C LYS A 258 -32.41 31.43 5.33
N GLU A 259 -32.15 30.53 4.39
CA GLU A 259 -33.15 29.58 3.90
C GLU A 259 -33.44 28.44 4.90
N ILE A 260 -32.47 28.12 5.76
CA ILE A 260 -32.60 27.09 6.80
C ILE A 260 -33.26 27.67 8.05
N TYR A 261 -32.77 28.82 8.54
CA TYR A 261 -33.15 29.39 9.85
C TYR A 261 -34.08 30.60 9.76
N GLY A 262 -34.35 31.12 8.56
CA GLY A 262 -35.21 32.30 8.35
C GLY A 262 -34.51 33.65 8.48
N ASP A 263 -33.30 33.69 9.04
CA ASP A 263 -32.45 34.89 9.18
C ASP A 263 -30.95 34.57 8.99
N GLU A 264 -30.09 35.59 9.05
CA GLU A 264 -28.63 35.45 8.89
C GLU A 264 -27.86 35.63 10.21
N ALA A 265 -28.54 35.70 11.37
CA ALA A 265 -27.90 36.02 12.65
C ALA A 265 -26.84 34.98 13.05
N GLY A 266 -27.04 33.72 12.65
CA GLY A 266 -26.10 32.62 12.93
C GLY A 266 -24.92 32.52 11.96
N LYS A 267 -24.92 33.21 10.82
CA LYS A 267 -24.00 32.95 9.71
C LYS A 267 -22.53 33.01 10.09
N ALA A 268 -22.12 34.07 10.79
CA ALA A 268 -20.74 34.26 11.22
C ALA A 268 -20.26 33.13 12.13
N ARG A 269 -21.12 32.67 13.05
CA ARG A 269 -20.83 31.52 13.93
C ARG A 269 -20.71 30.23 13.11
N PHE A 270 -21.57 30.02 12.12
CA PHE A 270 -21.53 28.83 11.27
C PHE A 270 -20.28 28.79 10.37
N LEU A 271 -19.85 29.93 9.83
CA LEU A 271 -18.58 30.04 9.10
C LEU A 271 -17.36 29.77 10.00
N ALA A 272 -17.35 30.30 11.22
CA ALA A 272 -16.29 30.04 12.18
C ALA A 272 -16.22 28.56 12.57
N ASN A 273 -17.38 27.91 12.77
CA ASN A 273 -17.46 26.49 13.05
C ASN A 273 -16.96 25.63 11.87
N LEU A 274 -17.33 25.97 10.64
CA LEU A 274 -16.83 25.30 9.43
C LEU A 274 -15.29 25.41 9.32
N ASP A 275 -14.73 26.61 9.46
CA ASP A 275 -13.27 26.81 9.38
C ASP A 275 -12.52 26.04 10.49
N ALA A 276 -13.05 26.04 11.71
CA ALA A 276 -12.50 25.24 12.80
C ALA A 276 -12.51 23.75 12.48
N GLN A 277 -13.61 23.22 11.95
CA GLN A 277 -13.76 21.81 11.63
C GLN A 277 -12.86 21.37 10.46
N ILE A 278 -12.70 22.23 9.43
CA ILE A 278 -11.74 22.01 8.33
C ILE A 278 -10.33 21.82 8.91
N LYS A 279 -9.89 22.75 9.76
CA LYS A 279 -8.56 22.71 10.37
C LYS A 279 -8.38 21.49 11.27
N GLU A 280 -9.40 21.14 12.06
CA GLU A 280 -9.36 19.97 12.93
C GLU A 280 -9.17 18.68 12.14
N TYR A 281 -9.94 18.47 11.06
CA TYR A 281 -9.79 17.28 10.23
C TYR A 281 -8.47 17.25 9.48
N GLN A 282 -8.03 18.38 8.91
CA GLN A 282 -6.73 18.44 8.23
C GLN A 282 -5.58 18.11 9.19
N ASN A 283 -5.63 18.66 10.41
CA ASN A 283 -4.66 18.37 11.46
C ASN A 283 -4.72 16.90 11.88
N PHE A 284 -5.92 16.34 12.07
CA PHE A 284 -6.07 14.92 12.38
C PHE A 284 -5.42 14.03 11.30
N VAL A 285 -5.74 14.24 10.02
CA VAL A 285 -5.21 13.40 8.93
C VAL A 285 -3.68 13.51 8.87
N GLY A 286 -3.14 14.73 8.87
CA GLY A 286 -1.71 14.96 8.69
C GLY A 286 -0.85 14.66 9.92
N ALA A 287 -1.31 15.02 11.12
CA ALA A 287 -0.50 14.98 12.33
C ALA A 287 -0.78 13.75 13.22
N ILE A 288 -1.94 13.10 13.07
CA ILE A 288 -2.36 11.99 13.95
C ILE A 288 -2.52 10.70 13.13
N ALA A 289 -3.43 10.70 12.16
CA ALA A 289 -3.86 9.49 11.48
C ALA A 289 -2.74 8.89 10.62
N ILE A 290 -2.16 9.64 9.69
CA ILE A 290 -1.09 9.11 8.82
C ILE A 290 0.13 8.63 9.62
N PRO A 291 0.67 9.41 10.59
CA PRO A 291 1.74 8.90 11.46
C PRO A 291 1.33 7.65 12.25
N GLY A 292 0.10 7.60 12.75
CA GLY A 292 -0.46 6.45 13.46
C GLY A 292 -0.56 5.20 12.59
N GLU A 293 -1.07 5.36 11.36
CA GLU A 293 -1.16 4.30 10.35
C GLU A 293 0.23 3.77 9.97
N LEU A 294 1.21 4.65 9.76
CA LEU A 294 2.58 4.24 9.44
C LEU A 294 3.25 3.49 10.60
N LYS A 295 3.02 3.93 11.83
CA LYS A 295 3.51 3.24 13.03
C LYS A 295 2.88 1.86 13.16
N TRP A 296 1.54 1.79 13.10
CA TRP A 296 0.80 0.53 13.14
C TRP A 296 1.26 -0.41 12.03
N ARG A 297 1.42 0.09 10.80
CA ARG A 297 1.92 -0.69 9.65
C ARG A 297 3.25 -1.37 9.94
N ALA A 298 4.18 -0.66 10.58
CA ALA A 298 5.48 -1.20 10.96
C ALA A 298 5.37 -2.27 12.04
N GLU A 299 4.44 -2.12 13.00
CA GLU A 299 4.17 -3.13 14.05
C GLU A 299 3.58 -4.43 13.46
N GLN A 300 2.91 -4.35 12.30
CA GLN A 300 2.39 -5.51 11.58
C GLN A 300 3.45 -6.28 10.78
N GLN A 301 4.71 -5.84 10.80
CA GLN A 301 5.83 -6.52 10.16
C GLN A 301 6.61 -7.32 11.20
N GLN A 302 6.47 -8.65 11.14
CA GLN A 302 7.06 -9.57 12.09
C GLN A 302 8.30 -10.23 11.50
N LEU A 303 9.39 -10.17 12.24
CA LEU A 303 10.61 -10.91 11.91
C LEU A 303 10.64 -12.19 12.74
N GLU A 304 10.62 -13.34 12.08
CA GLU A 304 10.71 -14.66 12.71
C GLU A 304 11.99 -15.38 12.29
N GLU A 305 12.64 -16.09 13.21
CA GLU A 305 13.80 -16.92 12.88
C GLU A 305 13.38 -18.21 12.16
N LEU A 306 14.01 -18.48 11.02
CA LEU A 306 13.99 -19.82 10.40
C LEU A 306 14.75 -20.76 11.33
N GLY A 307 14.05 -21.74 11.91
CA GLY A 307 14.64 -22.74 12.79
C GLY A 307 15.89 -23.38 12.18
N HIS A 308 16.84 -23.74 13.05
CA HIS A 308 18.16 -24.22 12.65
C HIS A 308 18.09 -25.56 11.90
N SER A 309 18.36 -25.56 10.59
CA SER A 309 18.63 -26.77 9.81
C SER A 309 20.05 -26.70 9.21
N GLY A 310 21.03 -27.24 9.95
CA GLY A 310 22.44 -27.26 9.51
C GLY A 310 23.15 -25.91 9.63
N ARG A 311 23.87 -25.47 8.59
CA ARG A 311 24.71 -24.24 8.60
C ARG A 311 23.96 -22.96 8.22
N THR A 312 22.66 -23.07 7.94
CA THR A 312 21.82 -21.98 7.42
C THR A 312 21.06 -21.32 8.56
N TYR A 313 21.38 -20.07 8.84
CA TYR A 313 20.52 -19.18 9.61
C TYR A 313 19.62 -18.44 8.63
N GLY A 314 18.39 -18.14 9.00
CA GLY A 314 17.53 -17.31 8.17
C GLY A 314 16.44 -16.61 8.97
N TYR A 315 15.77 -15.66 8.35
CA TYR A 315 14.61 -14.99 8.90
C TYR A 315 13.47 -14.98 7.89
N TYR A 316 12.24 -15.03 8.40
CA TYR A 316 11.06 -14.62 7.69
C TYR A 316 10.71 -13.19 8.09
N LEU A 317 10.60 -12.28 7.13
CA LEU A 317 9.80 -11.06 7.31
C LEU A 317 8.38 -11.38 6.85
N LYS A 318 7.48 -11.49 7.83
CA LYS A 318 6.05 -11.64 7.61
C LYS A 318 5.39 -10.28 7.69
N ASP A 319 4.63 -9.95 6.66
CA ASP A 319 3.83 -8.76 6.63
C ASP A 319 2.35 -9.13 6.80
N LEU A 320 1.82 -8.96 8.01
CA LEU A 320 0.45 -9.37 8.37
C LEU A 320 -0.64 -8.67 7.54
N VAL A 321 -0.32 -7.50 6.99
CA VAL A 321 -1.24 -6.61 6.30
C VAL A 321 -1.37 -7.00 4.83
N THR A 322 -0.23 -7.18 4.13
CA THR A 322 -0.21 -7.63 2.73
C THR A 322 -0.23 -9.15 2.60
N ARG A 323 -0.07 -9.84 3.72
CA ARG A 323 0.05 -11.30 3.81
C ARG A 323 1.23 -11.82 3.01
N GLU A 324 2.31 -11.06 2.99
CA GLU A 324 3.55 -11.43 2.29
C GLU A 324 4.56 -12.01 3.26
N VAL A 325 5.30 -13.01 2.79
CA VAL A 325 6.38 -13.62 3.56
C VAL A 325 7.62 -13.60 2.69
N HIS A 326 8.67 -12.95 3.19
CA HIS A 326 9.99 -12.93 2.57
C HIS A 326 10.94 -13.73 3.43
N SER A 327 11.63 -14.70 2.85
CA SER A 327 12.68 -15.45 3.53
C SER A 327 14.06 -14.93 3.14
N PHE A 328 14.93 -14.80 4.14
CA PHE A 328 16.31 -14.35 3.99
C PHE A 328 17.25 -15.40 4.58
N SER A 329 18.33 -15.74 3.88
CA SER A 329 19.37 -16.65 4.37
C SER A 329 20.63 -15.88 4.76
N TYR A 330 21.29 -16.32 5.81
CA TYR A 330 22.57 -15.78 6.30
C TYR A 330 23.78 -16.34 5.54
N THR A 331 23.62 -17.43 4.77
CA THR A 331 24.74 -18.15 4.16
C THR A 331 25.19 -17.56 2.83
N GLY A 332 25.57 -16.28 2.83
CA GLY A 332 26.61 -15.81 1.91
C GLY A 332 27.98 -16.27 2.45
N ARG A 333 28.88 -16.77 1.58
CA ARG A 333 30.23 -17.25 1.96
C ARG A 333 31.16 -16.18 2.56
N SER A 334 30.67 -14.98 2.82
CA SER A 334 31.45 -13.84 3.26
C SER A 334 30.67 -13.01 4.28
N GLN A 335 31.29 -12.78 5.43
CA GLN A 335 31.00 -11.80 6.49
C GLN A 335 30.31 -12.30 7.77
N ILE A 336 31.11 -12.27 8.84
CA ILE A 336 30.86 -12.73 10.20
C ILE A 336 30.43 -11.58 11.13
N LYS A 337 30.18 -10.35 10.64
CA LYS A 337 30.04 -9.19 11.57
C LYS A 337 28.85 -8.26 11.40
N GLN A 338 28.16 -8.20 10.26
CA GLN A 338 26.83 -7.59 10.14
C GLN A 338 26.05 -8.38 9.07
N GLY A 339 25.00 -9.07 9.47
CA GLY A 339 24.41 -10.13 8.65
C GLY A 339 23.72 -9.60 7.38
N PRO A 340 24.01 -10.18 6.20
CA PRO A 340 23.21 -10.15 4.96
C PRO A 340 21.69 -9.90 5.10
N ALA A 341 21.06 -10.60 6.04
CA ALA A 341 19.63 -10.53 6.27
C ALA A 341 19.12 -9.15 6.72
N LYS A 342 19.93 -8.35 7.45
CA LYS A 342 19.44 -7.07 7.99
C LYS A 342 19.18 -6.05 6.87
N VAL A 343 20.09 -5.95 5.90
CA VAL A 343 19.97 -5.01 4.77
C VAL A 343 18.72 -5.32 3.95
N CYS A 344 18.48 -6.61 3.68
CA CYS A 344 17.27 -7.05 3.00
C CYS A 344 16.00 -6.75 3.82
N VAL A 345 16.00 -7.04 5.12
CA VAL A 345 14.86 -6.72 6.01
C VAL A 345 14.57 -5.21 6.01
N ASP A 346 15.60 -4.38 6.21
CA ASP A 346 15.46 -2.91 6.21
C ASP A 346 14.90 -2.41 4.87
N PHE A 347 15.39 -2.96 3.75
CA PHE A 347 14.89 -2.63 2.41
C PHE A 347 13.40 -2.93 2.26
N TYR A 348 12.97 -4.15 2.61
CA TYR A 348 11.57 -4.56 2.45
C TYR A 348 10.65 -3.78 3.40
N GLN A 349 11.08 -3.51 4.63
CA GLN A 349 10.35 -2.65 5.56
C GLN A 349 10.22 -1.22 5.04
N ALA A 350 11.30 -0.64 4.50
CA ALA A 350 11.28 0.69 3.91
C ALA A 350 10.40 0.76 2.66
N GLN A 351 10.40 -0.28 1.82
CA GLN A 351 9.55 -0.36 0.64
C GLN A 351 8.08 -0.44 1.01
N ALA A 352 7.74 -1.32 1.96
CA ALA A 352 6.39 -1.42 2.49
C ALA A 352 5.90 -0.09 3.09
N ARG A 353 6.76 0.57 3.87
CA ARG A 353 6.46 1.87 4.48
C ARG A 353 6.24 2.96 3.42
N SER A 354 7.14 3.11 2.46
CA SER A 354 7.04 4.15 1.43
C SER A 354 5.83 3.92 0.51
N ALA A 355 5.57 2.67 0.12
CA ALA A 355 4.38 2.33 -0.65
C ALA A 355 3.10 2.69 0.12
N TYR A 356 3.04 2.33 1.40
CA TYR A 356 1.88 2.62 2.24
C TYR A 356 1.69 4.13 2.49
N GLU A 357 2.76 4.85 2.80
CA GLU A 357 2.75 6.31 2.96
C GLU A 357 2.25 7.00 1.68
N ARG A 358 2.77 6.60 0.51
CA ARG A 358 2.35 7.13 -0.79
C ARG A 358 0.84 6.98 -1.00
N GLU A 359 0.29 5.81 -0.68
CA GLU A 359 -1.15 5.56 -0.81
C GLU A 359 -1.96 6.39 0.20
N MET A 360 -1.54 6.51 1.46
CA MET A 360 -2.21 7.35 2.45
C MET A 360 -2.18 8.83 2.07
N LEU A 361 -1.07 9.29 1.52
CA LEU A 361 -0.93 10.64 0.98
C LEU A 361 -1.90 10.89 -0.19
N ALA A 362 -2.03 9.92 -1.10
CA ALA A 362 -2.93 10.02 -2.23
C ALA A 362 -4.41 9.99 -1.80
N GLN A 363 -4.77 9.03 -0.93
CA GLN A 363 -6.16 8.66 -0.65
C GLN A 363 -6.77 9.43 0.53
N ALA A 364 -5.94 9.97 1.41
CA ALA A 364 -6.40 10.68 2.60
C ALA A 364 -5.89 12.11 2.67
N TYR A 365 -4.57 12.31 2.60
CA TYR A 365 -4.00 13.64 2.78
C TYR A 365 -4.40 14.61 1.67
N ASP A 366 -4.31 14.20 0.40
CA ASP A 366 -4.66 15.07 -0.72
C ASP A 366 -6.13 15.48 -0.72
N PRO A 367 -7.09 14.55 -0.54
CA PRO A 367 -8.48 14.91 -0.29
C PRO A 367 -8.66 15.85 0.89
N ALA A 368 -7.98 15.61 2.01
CA ALA A 368 -8.10 16.45 3.20
C ALA A 368 -7.67 17.91 2.94
N LEU A 369 -6.65 18.11 2.10
CA LEU A 369 -6.23 19.45 1.71
C LEU A 369 -7.32 20.20 0.91
N LEU A 370 -8.11 19.47 0.10
CA LEU A 370 -9.22 20.04 -0.67
C LEU A 370 -10.35 20.60 0.23
N TRP A 371 -10.48 20.13 1.48
CA TRP A 371 -11.48 20.65 2.43
C TRP A 371 -11.43 22.16 2.63
N SER A 372 -10.26 22.78 2.47
CA SER A 372 -10.10 24.23 2.52
C SER A 372 -11.00 24.98 1.51
N ARG A 373 -11.31 24.36 0.37
CA ARG A 373 -12.21 24.90 -0.66
C ARG A 373 -13.69 24.85 -0.29
N MET A 374 -14.05 24.11 0.77
CA MET A 374 -15.42 24.11 1.29
C MET A 374 -15.74 25.43 2.01
N TYR A 375 -14.75 26.20 2.42
CA TYR A 375 -14.99 27.52 2.98
C TYR A 375 -15.53 28.48 1.89
N PRO A 376 -16.69 29.14 2.09
CA PRO A 376 -17.25 30.04 1.08
C PRO A 376 -16.28 31.17 0.69
N GLY A 377 -16.08 31.33 -0.62
CA GLY A 377 -15.13 32.31 -1.18
C GLY A 377 -13.72 31.77 -1.42
N ARG A 378 -13.45 30.50 -1.05
CA ARG A 378 -12.17 29.80 -1.27
C ARG A 378 -12.26 28.67 -2.28
N GLU A 379 -13.33 28.62 -3.07
CA GLU A 379 -13.58 27.54 -4.04
C GLU A 379 -12.42 27.37 -5.04
N ASN A 380 -11.70 28.46 -5.32
CA ASN A 380 -10.59 28.51 -6.29
C ASN A 380 -9.20 28.50 -5.63
N ASP A 381 -9.11 28.38 -4.30
CA ASP A 381 -7.82 28.33 -3.60
C ASP A 381 -7.00 27.12 -4.07
N LYS A 382 -5.68 27.19 -3.92
CA LYS A 382 -4.76 26.09 -4.24
C LYS A 382 -4.50 25.24 -2.97
N PRO A 383 -5.21 24.11 -2.77
CA PRO A 383 -5.18 23.36 -1.52
C PRO A 383 -3.87 22.59 -1.25
N ILE A 384 -3.16 22.22 -2.32
CA ILE A 384 -1.90 21.47 -2.31
C ILE A 384 -0.73 22.38 -2.73
N ALA A 385 0.31 22.43 -1.90
CA ALA A 385 1.49 23.17 -2.28
C ALA A 385 2.16 22.52 -3.52
N LEU A 386 2.46 23.30 -4.56
CA LEU A 386 3.10 22.81 -5.79
C LEU A 386 4.56 22.35 -5.58
N ASP A 387 5.08 22.48 -4.36
CA ASP A 387 6.39 22.01 -3.91
C ASP A 387 6.30 20.80 -2.96
N ARG A 388 5.10 20.29 -2.69
CA ARG A 388 4.91 19.02 -1.97
C ARG A 388 5.61 17.89 -2.72
N VAL A 389 6.20 16.96 -1.96
CA VAL A 389 6.88 15.78 -2.49
C VAL A 389 6.24 14.50 -1.97
N VAL A 390 6.05 13.55 -2.88
CA VAL A 390 5.64 12.17 -2.56
C VAL A 390 6.80 11.26 -2.94
N TRP A 391 7.38 10.59 -1.95
CA TRP A 391 8.52 9.68 -2.17
C TRP A 391 8.05 8.27 -2.54
N THR A 392 8.73 7.66 -3.49
CA THR A 392 8.60 6.25 -3.85
C THR A 392 9.96 5.57 -3.79
N GLY A 393 9.95 4.27 -3.51
CA GLY A 393 11.15 3.45 -3.34
C GLY A 393 11.21 2.79 -1.97
N PRO A 394 12.37 2.31 -1.52
CA PRO A 394 13.61 2.18 -2.30
C PRO A 394 13.43 1.30 -3.56
N TYR A 395 14.17 1.65 -4.60
CA TYR A 395 14.44 0.85 -5.78
C TYR A 395 15.86 0.29 -5.65
N ALA A 396 16.02 -1.02 -5.74
CA ALA A 396 17.31 -1.70 -5.55
C ALA A 396 17.28 -3.13 -6.07
N GLY A 397 18.48 -3.63 -6.40
CA GLY A 397 18.72 -5.03 -6.81
C GLY A 397 18.93 -6.02 -5.66
N LEU A 398 19.17 -5.49 -4.45
CA LEU A 398 19.33 -6.22 -3.20
C LEU A 398 18.24 -7.26 -2.90
N SER A 399 17.07 -7.12 -3.51
CA SER A 399 15.85 -7.80 -3.10
C SER A 399 15.79 -9.31 -3.41
N TYR A 400 16.70 -9.88 -4.21
CA TYR A 400 16.49 -11.26 -4.72
C TYR A 400 17.70 -12.20 -4.84
N MET A 401 18.92 -11.82 -4.43
CA MET A 401 20.07 -12.75 -4.54
C MET A 401 20.77 -12.97 -3.20
N VAL A 402 20.63 -14.20 -2.68
CA VAL A 402 21.33 -14.67 -1.48
C VAL A 402 22.85 -14.51 -1.65
N GLY A 403 23.50 -13.79 -0.73
CA GLY A 403 24.96 -13.65 -0.70
C GLY A 403 25.51 -12.44 -1.47
N ASN A 404 24.66 -11.47 -1.84
CA ASN A 404 25.04 -10.26 -2.57
C ASN A 404 24.96 -8.98 -1.74
N GLU A 405 25.04 -9.07 -0.40
CA GLU A 405 24.91 -7.94 0.52
C GLU A 405 26.24 -7.29 0.96
N HIS A 406 27.29 -7.31 0.14
CA HIS A 406 28.62 -6.80 0.53
C HIS A 406 28.63 -5.29 0.83
N ASP A 407 28.92 -4.93 2.09
CA ASP A 407 29.21 -3.58 2.59
C ASP A 407 28.13 -2.50 2.26
N MET A 408 26.86 -2.91 2.13
CA MET A 408 25.79 -1.97 1.80
C MET A 408 25.02 -1.56 3.06
N ALA A 409 25.11 -0.28 3.42
CA ALA A 409 24.24 0.32 4.41
C ALA A 409 23.00 0.88 3.69
N PHE A 410 21.85 0.28 3.93
CA PHE A 410 20.57 0.85 3.49
C PHE A 410 20.34 2.18 4.21
N GLY A 411 19.93 3.22 3.46
CA GLY A 411 19.70 4.56 4.01
C GLY A 411 20.91 5.51 3.99
N ASP A 412 22.06 5.10 3.46
CA ASP A 412 23.16 6.02 3.09
C ASP A 412 22.94 6.60 1.68
N SER A 413 21.77 7.18 1.47
CA SER A 413 21.42 7.89 0.25
C SER A 413 21.39 9.39 0.45
N GLU A 414 21.92 10.09 -0.53
CA GLU A 414 21.95 11.54 -0.52
C GLU A 414 20.88 12.10 -1.45
N ARG A 415 20.29 13.22 -1.03
CA ARG A 415 19.20 13.88 -1.74
C ARG A 415 19.73 14.86 -2.79
N GLN A 416 19.11 14.85 -3.97
CA GLN A 416 19.20 15.94 -4.97
C GLN A 416 17.82 16.54 -5.23
N GLY A 417 17.78 17.86 -5.37
CA GLY A 417 16.54 18.65 -5.37
C GLY A 417 16.11 19.03 -3.93
N PRO A 418 14.98 19.72 -3.76
CA PRO A 418 13.85 19.79 -4.69
C PRO A 418 14.01 20.86 -5.78
N GLY A 419 13.41 20.64 -6.95
CA GLY A 419 13.39 21.65 -8.01
C GLY A 419 12.77 21.18 -9.32
N LYS A 420 12.79 22.04 -10.35
CA LYS A 420 12.50 21.62 -11.74
C LYS A 420 13.73 20.91 -12.29
N LEU A 421 13.58 19.63 -12.66
CA LEU A 421 14.64 18.87 -13.33
C LEU A 421 14.96 19.49 -14.70
N ARG A 422 16.24 19.79 -14.95
CA ARG A 422 16.75 20.41 -16.17
C ARG A 422 17.49 19.42 -17.05
N ALA A 423 18.26 18.52 -16.46
CA ALA A 423 18.96 17.49 -17.19
C ALA A 423 19.16 16.24 -16.33
N VAL A 424 19.29 15.10 -17.00
CA VAL A 424 19.82 13.86 -16.42
C VAL A 424 21.08 13.50 -17.16
N ARG A 425 22.17 13.34 -16.44
CA ARG A 425 23.44 12.88 -16.99
C ARG A 425 23.69 11.45 -16.54
N VAL A 426 24.00 10.60 -17.51
CA VAL A 426 24.17 9.17 -17.31
C VAL A 426 25.52 8.78 -17.90
N ARG A 427 26.35 8.11 -17.11
CA ARG A 427 27.51 7.39 -17.65
C ARG A 427 27.18 5.93 -17.71
N SER A 428 27.34 5.32 -18.88
CA SER A 428 27.01 3.90 -19.06
C SER A 428 27.88 3.21 -20.11
N HIS A 429 28.06 1.91 -19.92
CA HIS A 429 28.48 0.97 -20.96
C HIS A 429 27.48 -0.21 -20.99
N ASP A 430 27.84 -1.34 -20.40
CA ASP A 430 26.93 -2.48 -20.23
C ASP A 430 26.01 -2.31 -19.01
N ARG A 431 26.45 -1.49 -18.05
CA ARG A 431 25.70 -1.08 -16.86
C ARG A 431 25.72 0.43 -16.69
N ILE A 432 24.99 0.96 -15.70
CA ILE A 432 25.11 2.35 -15.30
C ILE A 432 26.35 2.51 -14.42
N ASP A 433 27.29 3.35 -14.86
CA ASP A 433 28.52 3.67 -14.14
C ASP A 433 28.34 4.88 -13.23
N ALA A 434 27.59 5.91 -13.68
CA ALA A 434 27.26 7.06 -12.84
C ALA A 434 25.94 7.74 -13.24
N LEU A 435 25.28 8.40 -12.28
CA LEU A 435 24.07 9.20 -12.48
C LEU A 435 24.19 10.58 -11.84
N CYS A 436 23.63 11.59 -12.49
CA CYS A 436 23.50 12.94 -11.95
C CYS A 436 22.17 13.56 -12.40
N PHE A 437 21.36 14.04 -11.46
CA PHE A 437 20.12 14.77 -11.73
C PHE A 437 20.35 16.25 -11.47
N GLU A 438 20.29 17.06 -12.51
CA GLU A 438 20.52 18.50 -12.43
C GLU A 438 19.16 19.21 -12.29
N PHE A 439 18.94 19.84 -11.14
CA PHE A 439 17.73 20.62 -10.87
C PHE A 439 18.02 22.11 -11.06
N ASP A 440 16.99 22.94 -11.17
CA ASP A 440 17.13 24.39 -11.34
C ASP A 440 17.91 25.10 -10.22
N ARG A 441 17.80 24.59 -8.98
CA ARG A 441 18.47 25.15 -7.80
C ARG A 441 19.84 24.54 -7.51
N ASP A 442 20.10 23.35 -8.02
CA ASP A 442 21.31 22.57 -7.75
C ASP A 442 21.88 22.02 -9.06
N GLY A 443 23.15 22.30 -9.37
CA GLY A 443 23.84 21.80 -10.57
C GLY A 443 24.02 20.28 -10.64
N GLY A 444 23.36 19.53 -9.76
CA GLY A 444 23.47 18.09 -9.61
C GLY A 444 24.79 17.66 -8.96
N ARG A 445 24.84 16.41 -8.54
CA ARG A 445 26.04 15.70 -8.08
C ARG A 445 26.08 14.34 -8.76
N TRP A 446 27.28 13.84 -9.03
CA TRP A 446 27.44 12.48 -9.52
C TRP A 446 27.32 11.47 -8.39
N PHE A 447 26.59 10.39 -8.66
CA PHE A 447 26.57 9.13 -7.92
C PHE A 447 27.23 8.07 -8.78
N GLY A 448 28.05 7.19 -8.20
CA GLY A 448 28.77 6.14 -8.93
C GLY A 448 30.18 6.53 -9.41
N ASN A 449 30.70 5.75 -10.35
CA ASN A 449 32.03 5.88 -10.94
C ASN A 449 32.04 6.88 -12.10
N THR A 450 32.42 8.13 -11.82
CA THR A 450 32.53 9.20 -12.83
C THR A 450 33.65 9.01 -13.84
N GLN A 451 34.50 7.99 -13.69
CA GLN A 451 35.53 7.63 -14.69
C GLN A 451 35.07 6.50 -15.61
N GLY A 452 33.95 5.84 -15.31
CA GLY A 452 33.38 4.76 -16.12
C GLY A 452 32.46 5.26 -17.23
N GLY A 453 32.17 4.36 -18.17
CA GLY A 453 31.15 4.53 -19.21
C GLY A 453 31.36 5.67 -20.20
N THR A 454 30.47 5.73 -21.18
CA THR A 454 30.29 6.92 -22.03
C THR A 454 29.27 7.84 -21.38
N GLU A 455 29.54 9.14 -21.37
CA GLU A 455 28.60 10.13 -20.83
C GLU A 455 27.51 10.47 -21.84
N HIS A 456 26.28 10.46 -21.37
CA HIS A 456 25.07 10.84 -22.07
C HIS A 456 24.36 11.95 -21.29
N VAL A 457 23.79 12.92 -22.00
CA VAL A 457 23.05 14.03 -21.41
C VAL A 457 21.65 14.08 -22.00
N VAL A 458 20.64 13.95 -21.13
CA VAL A 458 19.23 14.15 -21.47
C VAL A 458 18.82 15.51 -20.95
N THR A 459 18.76 16.51 -21.83
CA THR A 459 18.23 17.83 -21.48
C THR A 459 16.71 17.78 -21.51
N ILE A 460 16.06 18.27 -20.46
CA ILE A 460 14.59 18.33 -20.35
C ILE A 460 14.12 19.60 -21.08
N PRO A 461 13.37 19.50 -22.20
CA PRO A 461 12.89 20.68 -22.91
C PRO A 461 11.94 21.54 -22.08
N ASP A 462 11.78 22.81 -22.45
CA ASP A 462 10.78 23.66 -21.80
C ASP A 462 9.35 23.14 -22.03
N GLY A 463 8.54 23.17 -20.98
CA GLY A 463 7.20 22.58 -20.95
C GLY A 463 7.17 21.04 -20.81
N VAL A 464 8.30 20.37 -20.97
CA VAL A 464 8.43 18.91 -20.77
C VAL A 464 8.91 18.60 -19.35
N HIS A 465 8.53 17.44 -18.83
CA HIS A 465 9.00 16.95 -17.54
C HIS A 465 9.24 15.45 -17.56
N LEU A 466 10.08 14.96 -16.64
CA LEU A 466 10.27 13.54 -16.39
C LEU A 466 9.08 13.01 -15.58
N GLN A 467 8.31 12.08 -16.17
CA GLN A 467 7.09 11.52 -15.59
C GLN A 467 7.33 10.20 -14.86
N ALA A 468 8.27 9.41 -15.36
CA ALA A 468 8.61 8.13 -14.76
C ALA A 468 10.08 7.77 -14.98
N ILE A 469 10.59 6.94 -14.07
CA ILE A 469 11.90 6.34 -14.16
C ILE A 469 11.72 4.83 -14.06
N GLU A 470 12.22 4.13 -15.05
CA GLU A 470 12.24 2.67 -15.08
C GLU A 470 13.69 2.21 -14.92
N THR A 471 13.89 1.18 -14.11
CA THR A 471 15.23 0.73 -13.71
C THR A 471 15.31 -0.79 -13.76
N TRP A 472 16.48 -1.30 -14.12
CA TRP A 472 16.81 -2.72 -14.10
C TRP A 472 17.96 -2.94 -13.17
N TRP A 473 17.72 -3.74 -12.15
CA TRP A 473 18.66 -3.94 -11.06
C TRP A 473 19.17 -5.36 -11.02
N ASN A 474 20.43 -5.53 -10.64
CA ASN A 474 20.95 -6.82 -10.24
C ASN A 474 21.62 -6.71 -8.86
N PHE A 475 22.92 -6.45 -8.82
CA PHE A 475 23.58 -5.93 -7.62
C PHE A 475 23.59 -4.40 -7.68
N ASP A 476 24.08 -3.86 -8.79
CA ASP A 476 24.04 -2.43 -9.12
C ASP A 476 22.86 -2.12 -10.08
N LEU A 477 22.70 -0.85 -10.41
CA LEU A 477 21.83 -0.40 -11.49
C LEU A 477 22.43 -0.77 -12.87
N PHE A 478 21.79 -1.67 -13.59
CA PHE A 478 22.23 -2.13 -14.92
C PHE A 478 21.72 -1.23 -16.04
N ALA A 479 20.44 -0.90 -16.00
CA ALA A 479 19.85 -0.02 -17.01
C ALA A 479 18.87 0.95 -16.36
N ILE A 480 18.67 2.08 -17.03
CA ILE A 480 17.68 3.09 -16.68
C ILE A 480 16.99 3.58 -17.95
N ARG A 481 15.68 3.72 -17.89
CA ARG A 481 14.86 4.33 -18.93
C ARG A 481 14.07 5.50 -18.34
N LEU A 482 14.26 6.66 -18.92
CA LEU A 482 13.61 7.92 -18.54
C LEU A 482 12.40 8.16 -19.45
N HIS A 483 11.24 8.38 -18.86
CA HIS A 483 9.98 8.60 -19.59
C HIS A 483 9.58 10.08 -19.49
N LEU A 484 9.65 10.81 -20.60
CA LEU A 484 9.30 12.23 -20.66
C LEU A 484 7.82 12.43 -21.04
N SER A 485 7.26 13.56 -20.60
CA SER A 485 5.85 13.92 -20.81
C SER A 485 5.42 14.15 -22.26
N ASN A 486 6.38 14.29 -23.17
CA ASN A 486 6.15 14.40 -24.60
C ASN A 486 6.20 13.03 -25.33
N GLY A 487 6.26 11.93 -24.58
CA GLY A 487 6.35 10.56 -25.12
C GLY A 487 7.76 10.11 -25.50
N GLN A 488 8.77 10.99 -25.40
CA GLN A 488 10.16 10.58 -25.61
C GLN A 488 10.64 9.68 -24.47
N GLN A 489 11.44 8.69 -24.85
CA GLN A 489 12.09 7.77 -23.93
C GLN A 489 13.59 7.77 -24.18
N HIS A 490 14.36 7.78 -23.11
CA HIS A 490 15.83 7.69 -23.17
C HIS A 490 16.28 6.51 -22.33
N GLU A 491 16.99 5.57 -22.94
CA GLU A 491 17.43 4.34 -22.31
C GLU A 491 18.95 4.22 -22.34
N PHE A 492 19.52 3.76 -21.23
CA PHE A 492 20.95 3.62 -21.03
C PHE A 492 21.27 2.32 -20.31
N GLY A 493 22.46 1.76 -20.57
CA GLY A 493 22.88 0.45 -20.08
C GLY A 493 22.29 -0.72 -20.88
N LYS A 494 22.61 -1.95 -20.48
CA LYS A 494 22.04 -3.18 -21.04
C LYS A 494 21.26 -3.91 -19.96
N HIS A 495 20.14 -4.52 -20.34
CA HIS A 495 19.34 -5.36 -19.46
C HIS A 495 18.91 -6.64 -20.18
N GLY A 496 18.63 -7.71 -19.44
CA GLY A 496 18.31 -9.03 -19.99
C GLY A 496 17.50 -9.91 -19.02
N PRO A 497 17.49 -11.24 -19.26
CA PRO A 497 16.85 -12.21 -18.38
C PRO A 497 17.69 -12.38 -17.11
N GLY A 498 17.37 -11.63 -16.05
CA GLY A 498 18.06 -11.74 -14.76
C GLY A 498 17.95 -10.48 -13.92
N GLU A 499 17.88 -9.31 -14.57
CA GLU A 499 17.70 -8.05 -13.88
C GLU A 499 16.23 -7.85 -13.46
N ILE A 500 16.05 -7.23 -12.30
CA ILE A 500 14.76 -6.88 -11.73
C ILE A 500 14.35 -5.52 -12.26
N ARG A 501 13.31 -5.53 -13.08
CA ARG A 501 12.66 -4.32 -13.57
C ARG A 501 11.82 -3.69 -12.46
N GLN A 502 12.05 -2.41 -12.17
CA GLN A 502 11.25 -1.60 -11.24
C GLN A 502 10.85 -0.28 -11.91
N TYR A 503 9.64 0.20 -11.62
CA TYR A 503 9.05 1.38 -12.26
C TYR A 503 8.61 2.41 -11.21
N ALA A 504 9.15 3.62 -11.31
CA ALA A 504 8.82 4.75 -10.47
C ALA A 504 7.95 5.72 -11.25
N SER A 505 6.70 5.90 -10.84
CA SER A 505 5.82 6.93 -11.37
C SER A 505 4.82 7.38 -10.32
N TYR A 506 4.27 8.58 -10.52
CA TYR A 506 3.13 9.07 -9.76
C TYR A 506 2.26 9.95 -10.68
N PRO A 507 0.95 9.63 -10.87
CA PRO A 507 0.10 10.32 -11.84
C PRO A 507 0.00 11.83 -11.62
N ASP A 508 -0.05 12.61 -12.70
CA ASP A 508 -0.14 14.09 -12.69
C ASP A 508 0.97 14.80 -11.87
N HIS A 509 2.11 14.13 -11.72
CA HIS A 509 3.28 14.67 -11.06
C HIS A 509 4.51 14.53 -11.95
N ARG A 510 5.53 15.34 -11.64
CA ARG A 510 6.86 15.25 -12.22
C ARG A 510 7.85 14.76 -11.18
N VAL A 511 8.96 14.16 -11.62
CA VAL A 511 10.12 13.95 -10.74
C VAL A 511 10.65 15.32 -10.27
N GLY A 512 10.58 15.56 -8.96
CA GLY A 512 10.95 16.81 -8.31
C GLY A 512 12.17 16.70 -7.38
N ALA A 513 12.54 15.48 -6.98
CA ALA A 513 13.77 15.17 -6.26
C ALA A 513 14.11 13.70 -6.42
N VAL A 514 15.35 13.33 -6.11
CA VAL A 514 15.79 11.94 -6.03
C VAL A 514 16.66 11.74 -4.79
N ARG A 515 16.74 10.52 -4.27
CA ARG A 515 17.81 10.10 -3.37
C ARG A 515 18.52 8.91 -3.98
N LEU A 516 19.84 8.93 -4.00
CA LEU A 516 20.64 7.81 -4.50
C LEU A 516 21.78 7.54 -3.52
N SER A 517 22.11 6.27 -3.32
CA SER A 517 23.37 5.94 -2.65
C SER A 517 24.56 6.23 -3.55
N ASN A 518 25.72 6.51 -2.94
CA ASN A 518 26.95 6.82 -3.67
C ASN A 518 27.41 5.68 -4.61
N ARG A 519 27.03 4.43 -4.31
CA ARG A 519 27.30 3.25 -5.15
C ARG A 519 26.16 2.92 -6.11
N MET A 520 25.10 3.72 -6.16
CA MET A 520 23.88 3.45 -6.94
C MET A 520 23.31 2.05 -6.67
N SER A 521 23.26 1.69 -5.39
CA SER A 521 22.68 0.44 -4.89
C SER A 521 21.23 0.60 -4.44
N GLU A 522 20.82 1.83 -4.12
CA GLU A 522 19.44 2.20 -3.82
C GLU A 522 19.09 3.53 -4.47
N MET A 523 17.83 3.67 -4.87
CA MET A 523 17.26 4.92 -5.37
C MET A 523 15.88 5.16 -4.78
N TYR A 524 15.57 6.41 -4.44
CA TYR A 524 14.23 6.89 -4.19
C TYR A 524 13.90 8.01 -5.16
N VAL A 525 12.65 8.09 -5.57
CA VAL A 525 12.18 9.13 -6.50
C VAL A 525 11.08 9.92 -5.80
N ALA A 526 11.22 11.23 -5.76
CA ALA A 526 10.20 12.13 -5.23
C ALA A 526 9.43 12.77 -6.37
N PHE A 527 8.11 12.75 -6.26
CA PHE A 527 7.17 13.30 -7.23
C PHE A 527 6.52 14.56 -6.67
N THR A 528 6.39 15.59 -7.50
CA THR A 528 5.81 16.88 -7.16
C THR A 528 4.69 17.22 -8.14
N PRO A 529 3.55 17.79 -7.69
CA PRO A 529 2.44 18.13 -8.57
C PRO A 529 2.86 19.00 -9.76
N LEU A 530 2.22 18.79 -10.91
CA LEU A 530 2.43 19.66 -12.08
C LEU A 530 1.85 21.06 -11.86
N ALA A 531 2.35 22.05 -12.60
CA ALA A 531 1.86 23.43 -12.48
C ALA A 531 0.37 23.57 -12.88
N ASP A 532 -0.07 22.75 -13.84
CA ASP A 532 -1.45 22.66 -14.33
C ASP A 532 -2.28 21.60 -13.57
N TYR A 533 -1.75 21.02 -12.48
CA TYR A 533 -2.42 19.99 -11.69
C TYR A 533 -3.86 20.37 -11.33
N TYR A 534 -4.07 21.63 -10.91
CA TYR A 534 -5.40 22.14 -10.58
C TYR A 534 -6.32 22.31 -11.77
N GLU A 535 -5.79 22.74 -12.92
CA GLU A 535 -6.60 22.89 -14.12
C GLU A 535 -7.08 21.53 -14.63
N ARG A 536 -6.25 20.49 -14.47
CA ARG A 536 -6.61 19.11 -14.77
C ARG A 536 -7.66 18.59 -13.81
N LEU A 537 -7.50 18.86 -12.51
CA LEU A 537 -8.52 18.53 -11.51
C LEU A 537 -9.87 19.19 -11.82
N ASN A 538 -9.86 20.40 -12.39
CA ASN A 538 -11.10 21.10 -12.72
C ASN A 538 -11.77 20.60 -14.02
N LYS A 539 -11.05 19.86 -14.87
CA LYS A 539 -11.53 19.35 -16.17
C LYS A 539 -11.95 17.88 -16.12
N ALA A 540 -11.43 17.13 -15.14
CA ALA A 540 -11.82 15.75 -14.84
C ALA A 540 -13.13 15.73 -14.07
#